data_AF-A0A395N9D9-F1
#
_entry.id   AF-A0A395N9D9-F1
#
_cell.length_a   1.000
_cell.length_b   1.000
_cell.length_c   1.000
_cell.angle_alpha   90.00
_cell.angle_beta   90.00
_cell.angle_gamma   90.00
#
_symmetry.space_group_name_H-M   'P 1'
#
loop_
_entity.id
_entity.type
_entity.pdbx_description
1 polymer ?
#
loop_
_entity_poly.entity_id
_entity_poly.type
_entity_poly.pdbx_seq_one_letter_code
_entity_poly.pdbx_strand_id
1 'polypeptide(L)'
;PTTSAKPTTSAAPPPKPKPSKPAQQPSGGTGLNADFPSGEIPCSHFPSDYGAVPLEWLGTDGWSGIQFVPGYTPAAASISDIITGISGQSCGKFAMCSYSCPPGYMKTQWPSAQGATLQSIGGLFCNADGFLELTRPEYPKLCQAGAGGVTIKNDLDDSVCTCQTDYPGIESMVIPSCTDPGQSLPICNPSATDSYVWNGKTTTAQYYINKKGYSVADSCVWNSPLDPHGAGNWSPVILGVGKTAGGMTFLSIFQNLPTSTALLDFNIEIIGDVNSKCSYIDGVWSGGNNGCTTAMPDGGSAIVRYF
;
A
#
# COMPACT_ATOMS: atom_id res chain seq x y z
N PRO A 1 -3.55 -56.13 43.40
CA PRO A 1 -2.89 -55.36 42.32
C PRO A 1 -3.91 -54.41 41.68
N THR A 2 -3.99 -53.19 42.20
CA THR A 2 -4.98 -52.20 41.80
C THR A 2 -4.24 -51.04 41.16
N THR A 3 -4.42 -50.86 39.86
CA THR A 3 -3.78 -49.85 39.03
C THR A 3 -4.42 -48.48 39.27
N SER A 4 -3.62 -47.52 39.74
CA SER A 4 -4.03 -46.13 39.96
C SER A 4 -3.93 -45.34 38.65
N ALA A 5 -5.04 -44.78 38.19
CA ALA A 5 -5.07 -43.90 37.01
C ALA A 5 -4.60 -42.48 37.39
N LYS A 6 -3.73 -41.90 36.55
CA LYS A 6 -3.18 -40.54 36.68
C LYS A 6 -4.13 -39.52 36.01
N PRO A 7 -4.42 -38.36 36.62
CA PRO A 7 -5.26 -37.35 35.99
C PRO A 7 -4.49 -36.62 34.88
N THR A 8 -5.11 -36.51 33.70
CA THR A 8 -4.63 -35.69 32.58
C THR A 8 -5.12 -34.26 32.77
N THR A 9 -4.21 -33.32 33.00
CA THR A 9 -4.51 -31.88 32.99
C THR A 9 -4.59 -31.38 31.55
N SER A 10 -5.78 -30.99 31.11
CA SER A 10 -5.99 -30.30 29.84
C SER A 10 -5.53 -28.84 29.98
N ALA A 11 -4.46 -28.46 29.27
CA ALA A 11 -4.03 -27.06 29.20
C ALA A 11 -4.99 -26.26 28.32
N ALA A 12 -5.35 -25.05 28.76
CA ALA A 12 -6.18 -24.13 27.99
C ALA A 12 -5.43 -23.63 26.74
N PRO A 13 -6.13 -23.32 25.64
CA PRO A 13 -5.52 -22.75 24.45
C PRO A 13 -4.88 -21.37 24.76
N PRO A 14 -3.79 -20.99 24.07
CA PRO A 14 -3.20 -19.68 24.22
C PRO A 14 -4.22 -18.58 23.82
N PRO A 15 -4.18 -17.41 24.48
CA PRO A 15 -5.09 -16.31 24.17
C PRO A 15 -4.86 -15.81 22.73
N LYS A 16 -5.96 -15.49 22.05
CA LYS A 16 -5.94 -14.89 20.70
C LYS A 16 -5.08 -13.61 20.70
N PRO A 17 -4.34 -13.32 19.61
CA PRO A 17 -3.62 -12.06 19.45
C PRO A 17 -4.57 -10.88 19.65
N LYS A 18 -4.11 -9.84 20.35
CA LYS A 18 -4.89 -8.59 20.46
C LYS A 18 -4.99 -7.95 19.07
N PRO A 19 -6.17 -7.40 18.70
CA PRO A 19 -6.32 -6.66 17.45
C PRO A 19 -5.31 -5.51 17.38
N SER A 20 -4.66 -5.40 16.23
CA SER A 20 -3.77 -4.31 15.86
C SER A 20 -4.55 -3.01 15.99
N LYS A 21 -4.02 -2.03 16.74
CA LYS A 21 -4.65 -0.72 16.87
C LYS A 21 -4.82 -0.11 15.46
N PRO A 22 -5.98 0.45 15.09
CA PRO A 22 -6.15 1.14 13.83
C PRO A 22 -5.04 2.18 13.65
N ALA A 23 -4.56 2.36 12.41
CA ALA A 23 -3.61 3.42 12.08
C ALA A 23 -4.13 4.74 12.67
N GLN A 24 -3.42 5.27 13.67
CA GLN A 24 -3.77 6.56 14.26
C GLN A 24 -3.77 7.60 13.14
N GLN A 25 -4.89 8.30 12.97
CA GLN A 25 -4.87 9.54 12.20
C GLN A 25 -3.76 10.43 12.81
N PRO A 26 -2.85 10.98 12.00
CA PRO A 26 -1.76 11.79 12.51
C PRO A 26 -2.33 12.94 13.35
N SER A 27 -2.03 12.95 14.64
CA SER A 27 -2.53 13.93 15.61
C SER A 27 -1.45 14.96 16.02
N GLY A 28 -0.44 15.15 15.18
CA GLY A 28 0.59 16.18 15.33
C GLY A 28 0.78 16.87 13.99
N GLY A 29 0.81 18.20 13.99
CA GLY A 29 1.03 19.06 12.82
C GLY A 29 -0.21 19.71 12.20
N THR A 30 0.04 20.68 11.31
CA THR A 30 -0.95 21.43 10.53
C THR A 30 -1.80 20.52 9.61
N GLY A 31 -1.42 19.24 9.48
CA GLY A 31 -2.24 18.14 9.00
C GLY A 31 -2.14 17.91 7.50
N LEU A 32 -3.00 17.02 6.99
CA LEU A 32 -3.08 16.61 5.57
C LEU A 32 -3.24 17.76 4.56
N ASN A 33 -3.63 18.94 5.04
CA ASN A 33 -3.91 20.12 4.23
C ASN A 33 -2.81 21.18 4.29
N ALA A 34 -1.72 20.92 5.00
CA ALA A 34 -0.61 21.84 5.14
C ALA A 34 0.34 21.79 3.96
N ASP A 35 0.84 22.96 3.56
CA ASP A 35 1.95 23.04 2.62
C ASP A 35 3.24 22.62 3.34
N PHE A 36 4.03 21.79 2.66
CA PHE A 36 5.30 21.29 3.17
C PHE A 36 6.40 22.35 3.00
N PRO A 37 7.13 22.72 4.06
CA PRO A 37 8.20 23.72 3.98
C PRO A 37 9.46 23.08 3.40
N SER A 38 9.49 23.03 2.07
CA SER A 38 10.60 22.46 1.29
C SER A 38 11.93 23.09 1.68
N GLY A 39 12.92 22.27 2.01
CA GLY A 39 14.27 22.68 2.39
C GLY A 39 14.43 23.07 3.87
N GLU A 40 13.39 22.97 4.70
CA GLU A 40 13.43 23.36 6.11
C GLU A 40 13.40 22.18 7.08
N ILE A 41 12.78 21.06 6.68
CA ILE A 41 12.64 19.88 7.54
C ILE A 41 13.88 18.98 7.44
N PRO A 42 14.58 18.65 8.54
CA PRO A 42 15.71 17.74 8.51
C PRO A 42 15.30 16.36 8.00
N CYS A 43 16.17 15.68 7.24
CA CYS A 43 15.88 14.33 6.72
C CYS A 43 15.67 13.26 7.81
N SER A 44 16.18 13.50 9.01
CA SER A 44 15.94 12.65 10.18
C SER A 44 14.55 12.80 10.79
N HIS A 45 13.75 13.77 10.34
CA HIS A 45 12.38 13.99 10.80
C HIS A 45 11.39 13.40 9.80
N PHE A 46 10.63 12.39 10.23
CA PHE A 46 9.53 11.87 9.42
C PHE A 46 8.37 12.89 9.38
N PRO A 47 7.86 13.27 8.19
CA PRO A 47 6.99 14.44 8.05
C PRO A 47 5.50 14.16 8.37
N SER A 48 5.22 13.52 9.50
CA SER A 48 3.84 13.26 9.94
C SER A 48 3.03 14.53 10.17
N ASP A 49 3.71 15.63 10.49
CA ASP A 49 3.07 16.93 10.67
C ASP A 49 2.34 17.45 9.42
N TYR A 50 2.69 16.90 8.26
CA TYR A 50 2.18 17.25 6.94
C TYR A 50 1.37 16.12 6.30
N GLY A 51 0.88 15.18 7.12
CA GLY A 51 -0.05 14.12 6.72
C GLY A 51 0.59 12.80 6.31
N ALA A 52 1.92 12.69 6.27
CA ALA A 52 2.58 11.41 6.01
C ALA A 52 2.33 10.42 7.16
N VAL A 53 2.09 9.15 6.82
CA VAL A 53 1.82 8.07 7.79
C VAL A 53 3.06 7.17 7.90
N PRO A 54 3.63 6.99 9.10
CA PRO A 54 4.84 6.19 9.26
C PRO A 54 4.54 4.69 9.17
N LEU A 55 5.42 3.94 8.50
CA LEU A 55 5.38 2.49 8.36
C LEU A 55 6.45 1.83 9.24
N GLU A 56 6.25 1.89 10.56
CA GLU A 56 7.27 1.54 11.57
C GLU A 56 7.82 0.11 11.48
N TRP A 57 7.01 -0.85 11.02
CA TRP A 57 7.42 -2.26 10.94
C TRP A 57 8.48 -2.52 9.85
N LEU A 58 8.72 -1.57 8.94
CA LEU A 58 9.74 -1.71 7.90
C LEU A 58 11.16 -1.48 8.46
N GLY A 59 11.28 -0.85 9.63
CA GLY A 59 12.58 -0.50 10.23
C GLY A 59 13.36 0.53 9.41
N THR A 60 12.64 1.41 8.72
CA THR A 60 13.16 2.48 7.87
C THR A 60 12.80 3.85 8.42
N ASP A 61 12.70 3.99 9.74
CA ASP A 61 12.27 5.21 10.46
C ASP A 61 10.96 5.82 9.89
N GLY A 62 9.98 4.95 9.64
CA GLY A 62 8.65 5.32 9.15
C GLY A 62 8.53 5.48 7.62
N TRP A 63 9.62 5.58 6.87
CA TRP A 63 9.60 5.72 5.41
C TRP A 63 9.09 4.44 4.72
N SER A 64 8.24 4.56 3.69
CA SER A 64 7.75 3.40 2.93
C SER A 64 8.81 2.79 2.01
N GLY A 65 9.84 3.55 1.70
CA GLY A 65 11.00 3.11 0.94
C GLY A 65 12.04 4.20 0.88
N ILE A 66 13.30 3.79 0.75
CA ILE A 66 14.43 4.72 0.61
C ILE A 66 15.18 4.31 -0.65
N GLN A 67 15.46 5.27 -1.53
CA GLN A 67 16.29 5.07 -2.71
C GLN A 67 17.43 6.07 -2.66
N PHE A 68 18.65 5.63 -2.34
CA PHE A 68 19.82 6.49 -2.41
C PHE A 68 20.19 6.74 -3.87
N VAL A 69 20.34 8.01 -4.21
CA VAL A 69 20.49 8.55 -5.55
C VAL A 69 21.65 9.56 -5.59
N PRO A 70 22.90 9.13 -5.35
CA PRO A 70 24.05 10.03 -5.15
C PRO A 70 24.33 10.99 -6.33
N GLY A 71 23.90 10.62 -7.55
CA GLY A 71 24.04 11.44 -8.76
C GLY A 71 22.81 12.28 -9.11
N TYR A 72 21.75 12.27 -8.29
CA TYR A 72 20.53 13.01 -8.60
C TYR A 72 20.72 14.52 -8.44
N THR A 73 20.15 15.26 -9.38
CA THR A 73 19.89 16.70 -9.27
C THR A 73 18.47 16.97 -9.78
N PRO A 74 17.81 18.06 -9.36
CA PRO A 74 16.47 18.40 -9.86
C PRO A 74 16.39 18.55 -11.39
N ALA A 75 17.51 18.83 -12.06
CA ALA A 75 17.61 18.96 -13.51
C ALA A 75 17.94 17.64 -14.24
N ALA A 76 18.10 16.53 -13.52
CA ALA A 76 18.43 15.25 -14.12
C ALA A 76 17.32 14.79 -15.08
N ALA A 77 17.71 14.24 -16.23
CA ALA A 77 16.75 13.63 -17.17
C ALA A 77 16.40 12.19 -16.76
N SER A 78 17.32 11.49 -16.10
CA SER A 78 17.18 10.14 -15.58
C SER A 78 18.12 9.90 -14.41
N ILE A 79 17.87 8.83 -13.65
CA ILE A 79 18.65 8.43 -12.48
C ILE A 79 19.23 7.04 -12.75
N SER A 80 20.56 6.94 -12.86
CA SER A 80 21.24 5.66 -13.16
C SER A 80 21.63 4.89 -11.90
N ASP A 81 22.19 5.58 -10.91
CA ASP A 81 22.61 4.96 -9.65
C ASP A 81 21.48 5.06 -8.63
N ILE A 82 20.84 3.91 -8.39
CA ILE A 82 19.76 3.75 -7.42
C ILE A 82 20.14 2.61 -6.49
N ILE A 83 20.29 2.92 -5.21
CA ILE A 83 20.57 1.93 -4.16
C ILE A 83 19.36 1.89 -3.25
N THR A 84 18.63 0.78 -3.25
CA THR A 84 17.48 0.59 -2.37
C THR A 84 17.95 0.43 -0.93
N GLY A 85 17.40 1.25 -0.03
CA GLY A 85 17.64 1.14 1.39
C GLY A 85 17.02 -0.13 1.98
N ILE A 86 17.64 -0.64 3.04
CA ILE A 86 17.18 -1.82 3.78
C ILE A 86 16.83 -1.47 5.22
N SER A 87 16.16 -2.39 5.92
CA SER A 87 15.84 -2.23 7.34
C SER A 87 17.09 -1.91 8.17
N GLY A 88 16.96 -0.97 9.10
CA GLY A 88 18.06 -0.37 9.87
C GLY A 88 18.71 0.84 9.21
N GLN A 89 18.30 1.21 7.99
CA GLN A 89 18.71 2.45 7.33
C GLN A 89 17.58 3.48 7.35
N SER A 90 17.95 4.75 7.25
CA SER A 90 17.03 5.88 7.32
C SER A 90 17.20 6.82 6.13
N CYS A 91 16.25 7.74 5.97
CA CYS A 91 16.36 8.83 5.02
C CYS A 91 17.61 9.67 5.34
N GLY A 92 18.51 9.78 4.36
CA GLY A 92 19.77 10.47 4.50
C GLY A 92 20.12 11.22 3.23
N LYS A 93 21.21 11.98 3.27
CA LYS A 93 21.64 12.83 2.15
C LYS A 93 21.66 12.06 0.83
N PHE A 94 21.20 12.72 -0.22
CA PHE A 94 21.07 12.17 -1.56
C PHE A 94 20.15 10.94 -1.62
N ALA A 95 19.03 10.97 -0.89
CA ALA A 95 18.03 9.91 -0.94
C ALA A 95 16.66 10.43 -1.36
N MET A 96 15.92 9.61 -2.10
CA MET A 96 14.49 9.75 -2.31
C MET A 96 13.79 8.97 -1.19
N CYS A 97 13.09 9.70 -0.34
CA CYS A 97 12.48 9.21 0.88
C CYS A 97 10.97 9.09 0.65
N SER A 98 10.55 7.89 0.28
CA SER A 98 9.19 7.53 -0.05
C SER A 98 8.36 7.40 1.24
N TYR A 99 7.14 7.90 1.22
CA TYR A 99 6.25 7.93 2.38
C TYR A 99 4.85 7.43 2.02
N SER A 100 4.10 7.03 3.05
CA SER A 100 2.71 6.64 2.94
C SER A 100 1.77 7.81 3.26
N CYS A 101 0.55 7.75 2.72
CA CYS A 101 -0.55 8.66 3.01
C CYS A 101 -1.72 7.88 3.63
N PRO A 102 -2.67 8.56 4.29
CA PRO A 102 -3.83 7.89 4.85
C PRO A 102 -4.65 7.12 3.79
N PRO A 103 -5.44 6.10 4.20
CA PRO A 103 -6.30 5.37 3.28
C PRO A 103 -7.19 6.29 2.43
N GLY A 104 -7.27 6.00 1.12
CA GLY A 104 -7.95 6.86 0.14
C GLY A 104 -7.07 7.96 -0.47
N TYR A 105 -5.88 8.21 0.08
CA TYR A 105 -4.91 9.19 -0.41
C TYR A 105 -3.71 8.50 -1.07
N MET A 106 -3.03 9.24 -1.94
CA MET A 106 -1.74 8.90 -2.50
C MET A 106 -0.75 10.03 -2.26
N LYS A 107 0.54 9.68 -2.24
CA LYS A 107 1.63 10.66 -2.22
C LYS A 107 1.56 11.56 -3.45
N THR A 108 2.12 12.76 -3.35
CA THR A 108 2.20 13.73 -4.45
C THR A 108 3.61 13.96 -4.96
N GLN A 109 4.62 13.46 -4.26
CA GLN A 109 6.02 13.76 -4.53
C GLN A 109 6.70 12.61 -5.28
N TRP A 110 7.16 12.91 -6.48
CA TRP A 110 8.10 12.11 -7.26
C TRP A 110 8.87 13.02 -8.23
N PRO A 111 10.17 12.83 -8.45
CA PRO A 111 10.92 13.65 -9.41
C PRO A 111 10.47 13.41 -10.85
N SER A 112 10.67 14.39 -11.72
CA SER A 112 10.51 14.22 -13.18
C SER A 112 11.47 13.17 -13.73
N ALA A 113 12.70 13.14 -13.21
CA ALA A 113 13.70 12.11 -13.49
C ALA A 113 13.26 10.77 -12.89
N GLN A 114 13.27 9.71 -13.68
CA GLN A 114 13.00 8.34 -13.22
C GLN A 114 14.21 7.44 -13.51
N GLY A 115 14.16 6.19 -13.04
CA GLY A 115 15.26 5.25 -13.22
C GLY A 115 15.61 5.03 -14.69
N ALA A 116 16.90 5.04 -15.01
CA ALA A 116 17.39 4.85 -16.38
C ALA A 116 17.00 3.49 -16.99
N THR A 117 16.68 2.50 -16.14
CA THR A 117 16.17 1.18 -16.53
C THR A 117 14.72 0.96 -16.11
N LEU A 118 13.92 2.03 -16.11
CA LEU A 118 12.48 2.06 -15.81
C LEU A 118 12.07 1.81 -14.36
N GLN A 119 13.01 1.88 -13.40
CA GLN A 119 12.63 1.91 -11.99
C GLN A 119 11.80 3.16 -11.70
N SER A 120 10.72 3.01 -10.94
CA SER A 120 10.04 4.17 -10.38
C SER A 120 10.85 4.79 -9.24
N ILE A 121 10.70 6.10 -9.09
CA ILE A 121 11.36 6.92 -8.08
C ILE A 121 10.31 7.86 -7.51
N GLY A 122 10.15 7.86 -6.19
CA GLY A 122 9.12 8.66 -5.51
C GLY A 122 9.55 9.06 -4.10
N GLY A 123 8.85 10.05 -3.55
CA GLY A 123 9.13 10.60 -2.23
C GLY A 123 9.72 12.01 -2.25
N LEU A 124 10.09 12.48 -1.06
CA LEU A 124 10.82 13.73 -0.87
C LEU A 124 12.31 13.51 -1.15
N PHE A 125 13.01 14.50 -1.65
CA PHE A 125 14.47 14.41 -1.82
C PHE A 125 15.18 14.93 -0.58
N CYS A 126 16.04 14.13 0.04
CA CYS A 126 16.95 14.61 1.05
C CYS A 126 18.19 15.22 0.39
N ASN A 127 18.33 16.54 0.46
CA ASN A 127 19.39 17.27 -0.22
C ASN A 127 20.77 17.09 0.44
N ALA A 128 21.80 17.70 -0.16
CA ALA A 128 23.19 17.63 0.33
C ALA A 128 23.38 18.27 1.72
N ASP A 129 22.50 19.20 2.10
CA ASP A 129 22.51 19.90 3.38
C ASP A 129 21.79 19.12 4.48
N GLY A 130 21.09 18.04 4.14
CA GLY A 130 20.36 17.19 5.08
C GLY A 130 18.94 17.66 5.36
N PHE A 131 18.32 18.37 4.41
CA PHE A 131 16.93 18.81 4.48
C PHE A 131 16.08 18.18 3.37
N LEU A 132 14.81 17.93 3.69
CA LEU A 132 13.80 17.36 2.79
C LEU A 132 13.28 18.44 1.83
N GLU A 133 13.28 18.14 0.54
CA GLU A 133 12.79 18.99 -0.53
C GLU A 133 11.63 18.33 -1.28
N LEU A 134 10.68 19.16 -1.71
CA LEU A 134 9.63 18.75 -2.64
C LEU A 134 10.27 18.39 -3.99
N THR A 135 9.94 17.21 -4.51
CA THR A 135 10.33 16.80 -5.86
C THR A 135 9.32 17.24 -6.93
N ARG A 136 8.14 17.72 -6.49
CA ARG A 136 7.09 18.39 -7.29
C ARG A 136 6.64 19.66 -6.57
N PRO A 137 7.42 20.74 -6.65
CA PRO A 137 7.13 21.99 -5.93
C PRO A 137 5.77 22.60 -6.24
N GLU A 138 5.22 22.32 -7.42
CA GLU A 138 3.88 22.75 -7.82
C GLU A 138 2.73 22.01 -7.11
N TYR A 139 3.06 20.94 -6.35
CA TYR A 139 2.16 20.22 -5.45
C TYR A 139 2.69 20.31 -4.02
N PRO A 140 2.39 21.39 -3.26
CA PRO A 140 3.03 21.66 -1.98
C PRO A 140 2.58 20.73 -0.83
N LYS A 141 1.45 20.03 -0.99
CA LYS A 141 0.94 19.08 0.01
C LYS A 141 1.47 17.69 -0.28
N LEU A 142 1.88 16.95 0.75
CA LEU A 142 2.45 15.60 0.58
C LEU A 142 1.43 14.56 0.12
N CYS A 143 0.17 14.71 0.49
CA CYS A 143 -0.87 13.74 0.19
C CYS A 143 -2.02 14.39 -0.58
N GLN A 144 -2.54 13.68 -1.58
CA GLN A 144 -3.75 14.06 -2.31
C GLN A 144 -4.73 12.89 -2.33
N ALA A 145 -6.02 13.19 -2.29
CA ALA A 145 -7.05 12.16 -2.39
C ALA A 145 -7.01 11.54 -3.80
N GLY A 146 -7.25 10.23 -3.89
CA GLY A 146 -7.61 9.63 -5.17
C GLY A 146 -9.01 10.08 -5.62
N ALA A 147 -9.46 9.58 -6.77
CA ALA A 147 -10.78 9.87 -7.32
C ALA A 147 -11.96 9.36 -6.46
N GLY A 148 -11.69 8.56 -5.43
CA GLY A 148 -12.68 8.03 -4.51
C GLY A 148 -13.56 6.93 -5.14
N GLY A 149 -14.71 6.69 -4.50
CA GLY A 149 -15.73 5.73 -4.95
C GLY A 149 -15.43 4.26 -4.62
N VAL A 150 -14.23 3.91 -4.19
CA VAL A 150 -13.84 2.51 -3.92
C VAL A 150 -13.56 2.28 -2.43
N THR A 151 -14.19 1.27 -1.85
CA THR A 151 -14.07 0.91 -0.42
C THR A 151 -13.79 -0.58 -0.28
N ILE A 152 -12.93 -0.97 0.66
CA ILE A 152 -12.82 -2.35 1.13
C ILE A 152 -13.75 -2.55 2.32
N LYS A 153 -14.43 -3.70 2.39
CA LYS A 153 -15.33 -4.05 3.49
C LYS A 153 -15.05 -5.48 3.96
N ASN A 154 -14.81 -5.62 5.25
CA ASN A 154 -14.49 -6.90 5.86
C ASN A 154 -15.68 -7.43 6.67
N ASP A 155 -16.39 -8.42 6.13
CA ASP A 155 -17.49 -9.11 6.82
C ASP A 155 -17.02 -10.40 7.53
N LEU A 156 -15.70 -10.67 7.53
CA LEU A 156 -15.11 -11.83 8.21
C LEU A 156 -15.08 -11.64 9.73
N ASP A 157 -14.76 -12.72 10.42
CA ASP A 157 -14.55 -12.77 11.87
C ASP A 157 -13.10 -12.47 12.32
N ASP A 158 -12.23 -12.14 11.36
CA ASP A 158 -10.82 -11.78 11.60
C ASP A 158 -10.40 -10.57 10.74
N SER A 159 -9.28 -9.95 11.10
CA SER A 159 -8.71 -8.81 10.38
C SER A 159 -8.10 -9.21 9.03
N VAL A 160 -8.12 -8.29 8.05
CA VAL A 160 -7.47 -8.47 6.74
C VAL A 160 -6.67 -7.22 6.39
N CYS A 161 -5.44 -7.41 5.96
CA CYS A 161 -4.58 -6.35 5.43
C CYS A 161 -4.46 -6.44 3.90
N THR A 162 -4.84 -5.35 3.24
CA THR A 162 -4.75 -5.16 1.80
C THR A 162 -3.70 -4.09 1.54
N CYS A 163 -2.55 -4.47 0.98
CA CYS A 163 -1.36 -3.63 0.96
C CYS A 163 -1.11 -3.04 -0.44
N GLN A 164 -1.12 -1.73 -0.57
CA GLN A 164 -0.81 -1.02 -1.81
C GLN A 164 0.70 -1.04 -2.10
N THR A 165 1.05 -1.17 -3.38
CA THR A 165 2.40 -0.92 -3.88
C THR A 165 2.87 0.51 -3.59
N ASP A 166 4.09 0.65 -3.09
CA ASP A 166 4.81 1.91 -2.92
C ASP A 166 5.20 2.46 -4.29
N TYR A 167 4.23 3.09 -4.96
CA TYR A 167 4.35 3.51 -6.34
C TYR A 167 3.88 4.96 -6.55
N PRO A 168 4.74 5.85 -7.08
CA PRO A 168 6.16 5.63 -7.38
C PRO A 168 7.00 5.46 -6.09
N GLY A 169 8.11 4.74 -6.17
CA GLY A 169 8.97 4.44 -5.02
C GLY A 169 9.76 3.15 -5.20
N ILE A 170 9.89 2.35 -4.13
CA ILE A 170 10.62 1.07 -4.19
C ILE A 170 9.78 -0.09 -4.72
N GLU A 171 8.54 0.18 -5.14
CA GLU A 171 7.62 -0.81 -5.74
C GLU A 171 7.26 -1.98 -4.82
N SER A 172 7.50 -1.81 -3.51
CA SER A 172 7.13 -2.78 -2.49
C SER A 172 5.72 -2.54 -1.97
N MET A 173 4.96 -3.60 -1.73
CA MET A 173 3.55 -3.62 -1.33
C MET A 173 3.43 -3.42 0.19
N VAL A 174 3.75 -2.22 0.63
CA VAL A 174 3.94 -1.90 2.05
C VAL A 174 2.94 -0.90 2.60
N ILE A 175 2.16 -0.22 1.76
CA ILE A 175 1.21 0.80 2.23
C ILE A 175 -0.09 0.10 2.67
N PRO A 176 -0.46 0.10 3.97
CA PRO A 176 -1.52 -0.75 4.45
C PRO A 176 -2.92 -0.15 4.26
N SER A 177 -3.88 -1.02 3.97
CA SER A 177 -5.31 -0.81 4.19
C SER A 177 -5.84 -2.04 4.94
N CYS A 178 -5.73 -1.99 6.27
CA CYS A 178 -6.17 -3.09 7.14
C CYS A 178 -7.55 -2.79 7.72
N THR A 179 -8.41 -3.82 7.79
CA THR A 179 -9.77 -3.72 8.31
C THR A 179 -10.02 -4.80 9.35
N ASP A 180 -10.49 -4.40 10.53
CA ASP A 180 -11.00 -5.33 11.54
C ASP A 180 -12.38 -5.89 11.12
N PRO A 181 -12.88 -6.94 11.80
CA PRO A 181 -14.23 -7.48 11.56
C PRO A 181 -15.32 -6.41 11.54
N GLY A 182 -16.12 -6.41 10.48
CA GLY A 182 -17.23 -5.48 10.25
C GLY A 182 -16.83 -4.08 9.81
N GLN A 183 -15.53 -3.77 9.69
CA GLN A 183 -15.07 -2.45 9.28
C GLN A 183 -15.06 -2.27 7.76
N SER A 184 -14.99 -1.01 7.35
CA SER A 184 -14.79 -0.63 5.96
C SER A 184 -13.83 0.54 5.88
N LEU A 185 -13.06 0.61 4.79
CA LEU A 185 -12.01 1.61 4.60
C LEU A 185 -11.95 2.05 3.14
N PRO A 186 -11.89 3.37 2.84
CA PRO A 186 -11.65 3.81 1.47
C PRO A 186 -10.23 3.42 1.04
N ILE A 187 -10.08 3.07 -0.23
CA ILE A 187 -8.76 2.87 -0.86
C ILE A 187 -8.54 3.91 -1.95
N CYS A 188 -7.28 4.22 -2.24
CA CYS A 188 -6.95 5.19 -3.28
C CYS A 188 -7.35 4.64 -4.66
N ASN A 189 -8.06 5.46 -5.43
CA ASN A 189 -8.41 5.23 -6.83
C ASN A 189 -7.64 6.27 -7.69
N PRO A 190 -6.42 5.98 -8.16
CA PRO A 190 -5.65 6.95 -8.94
C PRO A 190 -6.39 7.34 -10.23
N SER A 191 -6.36 8.63 -10.58
CA SER A 191 -6.89 9.12 -11.84
C SER A 191 -5.78 9.31 -12.87
N ALA A 192 -6.05 8.86 -14.10
CA ALA A 192 -5.13 8.96 -15.23
C ALA A 192 -4.65 10.40 -15.54
N THR A 193 -5.34 11.43 -15.03
CA THR A 193 -5.06 12.84 -15.31
C THR A 193 -4.25 13.55 -14.23
N ASP A 194 -4.17 13.00 -13.02
CA ASP A 194 -3.60 13.68 -11.83
C ASP A 194 -2.58 12.84 -11.06
N SER A 195 -2.34 11.61 -11.53
CA SER A 195 -1.48 10.62 -10.90
C SER A 195 -0.15 10.48 -11.64
N TYR A 196 0.78 9.77 -11.02
CA TYR A 196 2.09 9.46 -11.59
C TYR A 196 1.97 8.83 -13.01
N VAL A 197 2.86 9.22 -13.92
CA VAL A 197 2.94 8.69 -15.28
C VAL A 197 4.26 7.93 -15.42
N TRP A 198 4.16 6.62 -15.65
CA TRP A 198 5.33 5.76 -15.80
C TRP A 198 5.61 5.52 -17.28
N ASN A 199 6.77 5.97 -17.77
CA ASN A 199 7.20 5.76 -19.14
C ASN A 199 6.12 6.15 -20.19
N GLY A 200 5.49 7.31 -19.99
CA GLY A 200 4.40 7.81 -20.84
C GLY A 200 3.06 7.09 -20.69
N LYS A 201 2.93 6.17 -19.73
CA LYS A 201 1.71 5.39 -19.48
C LYS A 201 1.06 5.83 -18.18
N THR A 202 -0.28 5.89 -18.21
CA THR A 202 -1.09 6.14 -17.02
C THR A 202 -0.92 4.98 -16.04
N THR A 203 -0.91 5.30 -14.76
CA THR A 203 -0.71 4.31 -13.70
C THR A 203 -2.02 4.03 -12.98
N THR A 204 -2.08 2.87 -12.34
CA THR A 204 -3.19 2.42 -11.51
C THR A 204 -2.62 1.93 -10.18
N ALA A 205 -3.46 1.82 -9.16
CA ALA A 205 -3.04 1.23 -7.90
C ALA A 205 -3.19 -0.29 -7.96
N GLN A 206 -2.19 -1.00 -7.46
CA GLN A 206 -2.28 -2.43 -7.17
C GLN A 206 -2.25 -2.62 -5.66
N TYR A 207 -3.16 -3.45 -5.17
CA TYR A 207 -3.29 -3.82 -3.77
C TYR A 207 -3.18 -5.33 -3.62
N TYR A 208 -2.42 -5.76 -2.63
CA TYR A 208 -2.11 -7.15 -2.35
C TYR A 208 -3.00 -7.60 -1.20
N ILE A 209 -4.04 -8.38 -1.51
CA ILE A 209 -4.99 -8.89 -0.53
C ILE A 209 -4.34 -10.11 0.14
N ASN A 210 -4.01 -9.99 1.42
CA ASN A 210 -3.42 -11.07 2.22
C ASN A 210 -4.50 -11.95 2.86
N LYS A 211 -4.07 -13.09 3.40
CA LYS A 211 -4.94 -13.99 4.18
C LYS A 211 -5.44 -13.32 5.45
N LYS A 212 -6.55 -13.82 5.99
CA LYS A 212 -7.13 -13.26 7.22
C LYS A 212 -6.29 -13.58 8.45
N GLY A 213 -6.32 -12.69 9.44
CA GLY A 213 -5.57 -12.79 10.70
C GLY A 213 -4.08 -12.44 10.61
N TYR A 214 -3.57 -12.09 9.43
CA TYR A 214 -2.17 -11.69 9.26
C TYR A 214 -1.99 -10.24 9.71
N SER A 215 -0.98 -9.96 10.52
CA SER A 215 -0.71 -8.59 10.99
C SER A 215 -0.21 -7.70 9.84
N VAL A 216 -0.21 -6.39 10.04
CA VAL A 216 0.35 -5.44 9.07
C VAL A 216 1.84 -5.71 8.81
N ALA A 217 2.60 -6.10 9.83
CA ALA A 217 4.02 -6.42 9.72
C ALA A 217 4.29 -7.73 8.97
N ASP A 218 3.31 -8.63 8.93
CA ASP A 218 3.38 -9.88 8.18
C ASP A 218 2.85 -9.74 6.75
N SER A 219 1.96 -8.77 6.53
CA SER A 219 1.20 -8.61 5.27
C SER A 219 1.78 -7.55 4.35
N CYS A 220 2.21 -6.41 4.89
CA CYS A 220 2.59 -5.23 4.12
C CYS A 220 4.11 -5.06 4.12
N VAL A 221 4.79 -6.06 3.56
CA VAL A 221 6.25 -6.20 3.49
C VAL A 221 6.62 -6.85 2.16
N TRP A 222 7.86 -6.68 1.70
CA TRP A 222 8.34 -7.44 0.54
C TRP A 222 8.31 -8.94 0.84
N ASN A 223 9.14 -9.39 1.78
CA ASN A 223 9.21 -10.77 2.29
C ASN A 223 8.45 -10.88 3.61
N SER A 224 7.33 -11.61 3.61
CA SER A 224 6.61 -11.91 4.84
C SER A 224 7.43 -12.83 5.76
N PRO A 225 7.64 -12.47 7.04
CA PRO A 225 8.27 -13.38 8.00
C PRO A 225 7.35 -14.54 8.42
N LEU A 226 6.03 -14.37 8.29
CA LEU A 226 5.03 -15.37 8.66
C LEU A 226 4.78 -16.39 7.53
N ASP A 227 4.65 -15.90 6.29
CA ASP A 227 4.33 -16.73 5.13
C ASP A 227 5.09 -16.24 3.87
N PRO A 228 6.37 -16.62 3.72
CA PRO A 228 7.24 -16.13 2.64
C PRO A 228 6.76 -16.42 1.21
N HIS A 229 5.75 -17.28 1.05
CA HIS A 229 5.21 -17.69 -0.25
C HIS A 229 3.71 -17.40 -0.41
N GLY A 230 3.08 -16.74 0.58
CA GLY A 230 1.65 -16.50 0.58
C GLY A 230 1.21 -15.16 1.17
N ALA A 231 2.14 -14.27 1.50
CA ALA A 231 1.87 -12.92 1.99
C ALA A 231 2.92 -11.92 1.50
N GLY A 232 2.66 -10.62 1.68
CA GLY A 232 3.51 -9.57 1.14
C GLY A 232 3.48 -9.58 -0.38
N ASN A 233 4.65 -9.62 -1.01
CA ASN A 233 4.76 -9.64 -2.47
C ASN A 233 4.15 -10.92 -3.06
N TRP A 234 4.07 -11.96 -2.24
CA TRP A 234 3.52 -13.26 -2.59
C TRP A 234 2.05 -13.43 -2.17
N SER A 235 1.33 -12.34 -1.86
CA SER A 235 -0.09 -12.43 -1.50
C SER A 235 -0.89 -13.19 -2.58
N PRO A 236 -1.99 -13.87 -2.22
CA PRO A 236 -2.73 -14.70 -3.16
C PRO A 236 -3.38 -13.91 -4.30
N VAL A 237 -3.92 -12.74 -3.98
CA VAL A 237 -4.77 -11.95 -4.88
C VAL A 237 -4.29 -10.51 -4.97
N ILE A 238 -4.35 -9.98 -6.19
CA ILE A 238 -4.19 -8.55 -6.50
C ILE A 238 -5.53 -7.93 -6.79
N LEU A 239 -5.77 -6.76 -6.21
CA LEU A 239 -6.81 -5.82 -6.57
C LEU A 239 -6.19 -4.65 -7.35
N GLY A 240 -6.54 -4.52 -8.62
CA GLY A 240 -6.20 -3.36 -9.45
C GLY A 240 -7.32 -2.32 -9.45
N VAL A 241 -6.99 -1.03 -9.27
CA VAL A 241 -7.95 0.08 -9.28
C VAL A 241 -7.38 1.28 -10.02
N GLY A 242 -8.14 1.85 -10.95
CA GLY A 242 -7.80 3.14 -11.54
C GLY A 242 -8.91 3.76 -12.38
N LYS A 243 -8.97 5.10 -12.34
CA LYS A 243 -9.91 5.91 -13.10
C LYS A 243 -9.28 6.42 -14.38
N THR A 244 -9.95 6.15 -15.49
CA THR A 244 -9.55 6.64 -16.82
C THR A 244 -9.85 8.13 -16.98
N ALA A 245 -9.23 8.77 -17.98
CA ALA A 245 -9.55 10.14 -18.36
C ALA A 245 -11.03 10.32 -18.81
N GLY A 246 -11.68 9.23 -19.25
CA GLY A 246 -13.11 9.22 -19.59
C GLY A 246 -14.05 9.07 -18.39
N GLY A 247 -13.53 9.07 -17.15
CA GLY A 247 -14.33 9.01 -15.93
C GLY A 247 -14.65 7.61 -15.40
N MET A 248 -14.52 6.57 -16.24
CA MET A 248 -14.73 5.17 -15.83
C MET A 248 -13.60 4.71 -14.91
N THR A 249 -13.95 4.09 -13.78
CA THR A 249 -13.01 3.36 -12.92
C THR A 249 -13.05 1.88 -13.26
N PHE A 250 -11.91 1.27 -13.54
CA PHE A 250 -11.79 -0.17 -13.68
C PHE A 250 -11.32 -0.78 -12.37
N LEU A 251 -11.97 -1.87 -11.96
CA LEU A 251 -11.58 -2.68 -10.82
C LEU A 251 -11.38 -4.12 -11.26
N SER A 252 -10.25 -4.71 -10.89
CA SER A 252 -9.91 -6.10 -11.21
C SER A 252 -9.48 -6.82 -9.95
N ILE A 253 -9.98 -8.04 -9.73
CA ILE A 253 -9.41 -8.98 -8.77
C ILE A 253 -8.90 -10.19 -9.52
N PHE A 254 -7.65 -10.56 -9.28
CA PHE A 254 -6.99 -11.65 -10.00
C PHE A 254 -5.91 -12.29 -9.14
N GLN A 255 -5.61 -13.56 -9.42
CA GLN A 255 -4.54 -14.27 -8.74
C GLN A 255 -3.18 -13.61 -9.08
N ASN A 256 -2.29 -13.51 -8.09
CA ASN A 256 -0.97 -12.91 -8.22
C ASN A 256 0.03 -13.79 -9.02
N LEU A 257 -0.35 -14.21 -10.22
CA LEU A 257 0.47 -15.02 -11.11
C LEU A 257 1.36 -14.12 -11.99
N PRO A 258 2.57 -14.59 -12.35
CA PRO A 258 3.21 -15.84 -11.94
C PRO A 258 3.97 -15.74 -10.61
N THR A 259 3.92 -14.60 -9.92
CA THR A 259 4.69 -14.31 -8.70
C THR A 259 4.39 -15.29 -7.56
N SER A 260 3.12 -15.66 -7.40
CA SER A 260 2.63 -16.53 -6.34
C SER A 260 1.53 -17.47 -6.84
N THR A 261 1.56 -18.70 -6.34
CA THR A 261 0.48 -19.69 -6.51
C THR A 261 -0.35 -19.86 -5.24
N ALA A 262 -0.12 -19.05 -4.21
CA ALA A 262 -0.91 -19.06 -3.00
C ALA A 262 -2.39 -18.78 -3.29
N LEU A 263 -3.26 -19.35 -2.44
CA LEU A 263 -4.69 -19.19 -2.52
C LEU A 263 -5.19 -18.37 -1.32
N LEU A 264 -6.23 -17.58 -1.59
CA LEU A 264 -6.92 -16.80 -0.56
C LEU A 264 -7.80 -17.74 0.27
N ASP A 265 -7.90 -17.46 1.57
CA ASP A 265 -8.60 -18.30 2.55
C ASP A 265 -10.01 -17.81 2.91
N PHE A 266 -10.56 -16.92 2.08
CA PHE A 266 -11.91 -16.38 2.17
C PHE A 266 -12.43 -15.93 0.79
N ASN A 267 -13.73 -15.62 0.72
CA ASN A 267 -14.37 -15.20 -0.52
C ASN A 267 -14.27 -13.69 -0.70
N ILE A 268 -14.15 -13.26 -1.95
CA ILE A 268 -14.14 -11.85 -2.31
C ILE A 268 -15.06 -11.54 -3.48
N GLU A 269 -15.68 -10.38 -3.46
CA GLU A 269 -16.49 -9.88 -4.57
C GLU A 269 -16.43 -8.36 -4.69
N ILE A 270 -16.66 -7.87 -5.91
CA ILE A 270 -16.86 -6.44 -6.18
C ILE A 270 -18.36 -6.21 -6.42
N ILE A 271 -18.97 -5.38 -5.58
CA ILE A 271 -20.39 -5.02 -5.63
C ILE A 271 -20.57 -3.49 -5.69
N GLY A 272 -21.80 -3.03 -5.92
CA GLY A 272 -22.15 -1.62 -6.04
C GLY A 272 -22.51 -1.25 -7.48
N ASP A 273 -22.15 -0.03 -7.88
CA ASP A 273 -22.45 0.53 -9.20
C ASP A 273 -21.50 -0.01 -10.28
N VAL A 274 -21.34 -1.34 -10.37
CA VAL A 274 -20.42 -2.00 -11.29
C VAL A 274 -21.17 -2.73 -12.40
N ASN A 275 -20.58 -2.75 -13.60
CA ASN A 275 -21.27 -3.20 -14.81
C ASN A 275 -21.24 -4.72 -15.06
N SER A 276 -20.54 -5.49 -14.23
CA SER A 276 -20.40 -6.93 -14.38
C SER A 276 -20.09 -7.62 -13.03
N LYS A 277 -20.43 -8.91 -12.92
CA LYS A 277 -20.06 -9.69 -11.74
C LYS A 277 -18.55 -9.96 -11.73
N CYS A 278 -17.90 -9.59 -10.63
CA CYS A 278 -16.49 -9.90 -10.40
C CYS A 278 -16.28 -10.48 -8.99
N SER A 279 -15.97 -11.77 -8.89
CA SER A 279 -15.82 -12.48 -7.61
C SER A 279 -14.83 -13.64 -7.66
N TYR A 280 -14.30 -14.01 -6.50
CA TYR A 280 -13.64 -15.29 -6.20
C TYR A 280 -14.37 -15.94 -5.03
N ILE A 281 -15.08 -17.03 -5.29
CA ILE A 281 -15.93 -17.71 -4.31
C ILE A 281 -15.58 -19.20 -4.32
N ASP A 282 -15.22 -19.74 -3.17
CA ASP A 282 -14.88 -21.15 -2.93
C ASP A 282 -13.85 -21.68 -3.94
N GLY A 283 -12.85 -20.87 -4.26
CA GLY A 283 -11.80 -21.22 -5.22
C GLY A 283 -12.11 -20.89 -6.69
N VAL A 284 -13.27 -20.31 -7.00
CA VAL A 284 -13.76 -20.11 -8.38
C VAL A 284 -13.89 -18.62 -8.73
N TRP A 285 -13.24 -18.20 -9.81
CA TRP A 285 -13.35 -16.86 -10.36
C TRP A 285 -14.58 -16.70 -11.26
N SER A 286 -15.25 -15.54 -11.21
CA SER A 286 -16.39 -15.26 -12.09
C SER A 286 -16.01 -14.87 -13.53
N GLY A 287 -14.77 -14.41 -13.76
CA GLY A 287 -14.30 -13.85 -15.04
C GLY A 287 -13.41 -14.76 -15.87
N GLY A 288 -13.20 -16.02 -15.45
CA GLY A 288 -12.33 -16.98 -16.13
C GLY A 288 -11.55 -17.84 -15.15
N ASN A 289 -10.31 -18.19 -15.49
CA ASN A 289 -9.51 -19.09 -14.65
C ASN A 289 -8.71 -18.38 -13.55
N ASN A 290 -8.38 -17.10 -13.74
CA ASN A 290 -7.37 -16.42 -12.90
C ASN A 290 -7.81 -15.04 -12.39
N GLY A 291 -9.05 -14.61 -12.64
CA GLY A 291 -9.48 -13.26 -12.27
C GLY A 291 -10.75 -12.80 -12.97
N CYS A 292 -11.11 -11.55 -12.70
CA CYS A 292 -12.18 -10.82 -13.36
C CYS A 292 -11.93 -9.31 -13.32
N THR A 293 -12.62 -8.58 -14.19
CA THR A 293 -12.61 -7.12 -14.23
C THR A 293 -14.04 -6.61 -14.37
N THR A 294 -14.33 -5.52 -13.67
CA THR A 294 -15.57 -4.76 -13.80
C THR A 294 -15.27 -3.27 -13.91
N ALA A 295 -16.26 -2.47 -14.29
CA ALA A 295 -16.12 -1.03 -14.37
C ALA A 295 -17.24 -0.32 -13.62
N MET A 296 -16.86 0.76 -12.94
CA MET A 296 -17.72 1.67 -12.20
C MET A 296 -17.79 3.01 -12.97
N PRO A 297 -18.99 3.57 -13.22
CA PRO A 297 -19.13 4.84 -13.89
C PRO A 297 -18.62 5.99 -13.02
N ASP A 298 -18.43 7.16 -13.63
CA ASP A 298 -18.04 8.35 -12.88
C ASP A 298 -19.09 8.70 -11.82
N GLY A 299 -18.62 9.05 -10.62
CA GLY A 299 -19.48 9.30 -9.46
C GLY A 299 -20.13 8.06 -8.82
N GLY A 300 -19.90 6.85 -9.36
CA GLY A 300 -20.39 5.60 -8.78
C GLY A 300 -19.66 5.19 -7.50
N SER A 301 -20.20 4.16 -6.83
CA SER A 301 -19.58 3.54 -5.66
C SER A 301 -19.41 2.02 -5.83
N ALA A 302 -18.21 1.52 -5.54
CA ALA A 302 -17.87 0.11 -5.54
C ALA A 302 -17.31 -0.32 -4.19
N ILE A 303 -17.72 -1.51 -3.74
CA ILE A 303 -17.22 -2.14 -2.52
C ILE A 303 -16.53 -3.44 -2.90
N VAL A 304 -15.27 -3.59 -2.51
CA VAL A 304 -14.56 -4.87 -2.51
C VAL A 304 -14.81 -5.53 -1.17
N ARG A 305 -15.66 -6.54 -1.16
CA ARG A 305 -16.17 -7.21 0.05
C ARG A 305 -15.40 -8.50 0.31
N TYR A 306 -15.02 -8.74 1.56
CA TYR A 306 -14.39 -9.98 2.05
C TYR A 306 -15.40 -10.71 2.96
N PHE A 307 -15.69 -12.00 2.70
CA PHE A 307 -16.72 -12.76 3.42
C PHE A 307 -16.50 -14.28 3.43
#